data_AF-A0A0N1C445-F1
#
_entry.id   AF-A0A0N1C445-F1
#
_cell.length_a   1.000
_cell.length_b   1.000
_cell.length_c   1.000
_cell.angle_alpha   90.00
_cell.angle_beta   90.00
_cell.angle_gamma   90.00
#
_symmetry.space_group_name_H-M   'P 1'
#
loop_
_entity.id
_entity.type
_entity.pdbx_description
1 polymer ?
#
loop_
_entity_poly.entity_id
_entity_poly.type
_entity_poly.pdbx_seq_one_letter_code
_entity_poly.pdbx_strand_id
1 'polypeptide(L)'
;MGFPEDVSGTVVSYINADGPARLAGLRYGDQITAIGGVALVPTTEGRAAVAEASKAAFEKGHLALSVRRGDAELDLAIAGQQICAANAVIINKKRTNAYANGSNILVTQRMEQLLPSDDELAYIISHEAAHVFLGHTSTENEADLRNSATRKIMERDADALAVRLMLKAGYAPEAAATAQQRIEKSDTGPITRFVFRDLLGMHGPYLPPKERTAFLIAQAAEVRAELEASITAQ
;
A
#
# COMPACT_ATOMS: atom_id res chain seq x y z
N MET A 1 4.48 20.12 -5.76
CA MET A 1 5.42 20.72 -6.73
C MET A 1 5.45 19.83 -7.95
N GLY A 2 5.07 20.36 -9.12
CA GLY A 2 5.18 19.65 -10.39
C GLY A 2 6.60 19.73 -10.91
N PHE A 3 7.04 18.71 -11.64
CA PHE A 3 8.27 18.79 -12.42
C PHE A 3 8.11 19.87 -13.50
N PRO A 4 9.15 20.68 -13.75
CA PRO A 4 9.13 21.57 -14.90
C PRO A 4 8.97 20.76 -16.20
N GLU A 5 8.33 21.36 -17.21
CA GLU A 5 7.98 20.69 -18.48
C GLU A 5 9.21 20.23 -19.31
N ASP A 6 10.42 20.54 -18.86
CA ASP A 6 11.69 20.28 -19.54
C ASP A 6 12.50 19.11 -18.96
N VAL A 7 12.00 18.41 -17.94
CA VAL A 7 12.72 17.30 -17.32
C VAL A 7 12.70 16.07 -18.23
N SER A 8 13.79 15.88 -18.98
CA SER A 8 14.03 14.66 -19.76
C SER A 8 14.72 13.58 -18.91
N GLY A 9 14.33 12.31 -19.10
CA GLY A 9 14.96 11.15 -18.44
C GLY A 9 14.27 10.67 -17.17
N THR A 10 14.97 9.82 -16.40
CA THR A 10 14.44 9.18 -15.19
C THR A 10 14.71 10.04 -13.97
N VAL A 11 13.66 10.59 -13.34
CA VAL A 11 13.82 11.52 -12.21
C VAL A 11 13.07 11.05 -10.98
N VAL A 12 13.68 11.26 -9.82
CA VAL A 12 13.11 10.91 -8.53
C VAL A 12 11.97 11.85 -8.17
N SER A 13 10.75 11.33 -8.17
CA SER A 13 9.51 12.07 -7.87
C SER A 13 9.00 11.93 -6.45
N TYR A 14 9.52 10.96 -5.71
CA TYR A 14 9.11 10.70 -4.34
C TYR A 14 10.23 9.96 -3.62
N ILE A 15 10.41 10.28 -2.34
CA ILE A 15 11.31 9.57 -1.45
C ILE A 15 10.64 9.45 -0.10
N ASN A 16 10.52 8.22 0.40
CA ASN A 16 10.13 7.95 1.78
C ASN A 16 11.17 8.57 2.73
N ALA A 17 10.73 9.46 3.62
CA ALA A 17 11.59 10.24 4.50
C ALA A 17 12.45 9.38 5.43
N ASP A 18 11.93 8.25 5.88
CA ASP A 18 12.62 7.32 6.78
C ASP A 18 13.17 6.08 6.05
N GLY A 19 13.08 6.09 4.71
CA GLY A 19 13.46 4.96 3.88
C GLY A 19 14.97 4.88 3.59
N PRO A 20 15.47 3.70 3.19
CA PRO A 20 16.90 3.48 2.92
C PRO A 20 17.45 4.40 1.82
N ALA A 21 16.63 4.75 0.82
CA ALA A 21 17.03 5.68 -0.23
C ALA A 21 17.32 7.09 0.31
N ARG A 22 16.53 7.60 1.27
CA ARG A 22 16.79 8.90 1.90
C ARG A 22 18.06 8.85 2.74
N LEU A 23 18.23 7.78 3.53
CA LEU A 23 19.41 7.57 4.37
C LEU A 23 20.70 7.49 3.54
N ALA A 24 20.64 6.91 2.34
CA ALA A 24 21.73 6.87 1.38
C ALA A 24 21.98 8.21 0.67
N GLY A 25 21.17 9.24 0.92
CA GLY A 25 21.37 10.59 0.38
C GLY A 25 20.67 10.90 -0.94
N LEU A 26 19.79 10.02 -1.43
CA LEU A 26 18.93 10.30 -2.59
C LEU A 26 17.95 11.43 -2.25
N ARG A 27 17.69 12.32 -3.22
CA ARG A 27 16.81 13.49 -3.06
C ARG A 27 15.76 13.58 -4.18
N TYR A 28 14.63 14.19 -3.84
CA TYR A 28 13.62 14.56 -4.83
C TYR A 28 14.28 15.45 -5.91
N GLY A 29 14.01 15.15 -7.18
CA GLY A 29 14.59 15.86 -8.31
C GLY A 29 15.96 15.33 -8.78
N ASP A 30 16.59 14.40 -8.07
CA ASP A 30 17.78 13.71 -8.60
C ASP A 30 17.42 12.99 -9.92
N GLN A 31 18.23 13.19 -10.96
CA GLN A 31 18.08 12.47 -12.23
C GLN A 31 18.93 11.19 -12.17
N ILE A 32 18.30 10.02 -12.27
CA ILE A 32 19.01 8.75 -12.27
C ILE A 32 19.65 8.55 -13.64
N THR A 33 20.98 8.48 -13.67
CA THR A 33 21.80 8.32 -14.88
C THR A 33 22.28 6.88 -15.06
N ALA A 34 22.39 6.09 -13.99
CA ALA A 34 22.69 4.66 -14.07
C ALA A 34 22.09 3.86 -12.89
N ILE A 35 21.83 2.58 -13.12
CA ILE A 35 21.40 1.61 -12.08
C ILE A 35 22.30 0.37 -12.17
N GLY A 36 22.96 0.01 -11.08
CA GLY A 36 23.84 -1.17 -11.04
C GLY A 36 24.99 -1.11 -12.05
N GLY A 37 25.45 0.09 -12.39
CA GLY A 37 26.47 0.32 -13.43
C GLY A 37 25.94 0.33 -14.87
N VAL A 38 24.63 0.09 -15.09
CA VAL A 38 24.00 0.18 -16.40
C VAL A 38 23.48 1.60 -16.61
N ALA A 39 24.04 2.30 -17.59
CA ALA A 39 23.60 3.65 -17.96
C ALA A 39 22.15 3.64 -18.45
N LEU A 40 21.33 4.52 -17.89
CA LEU A 40 19.96 4.74 -18.37
C LEU A 40 20.01 5.73 -19.54
N VAL A 41 19.66 5.25 -20.73
CA VAL A 41 19.49 6.12 -21.89
C VAL A 41 18.09 6.74 -21.80
N PRO A 42 17.93 8.07 -21.93
CA PRO A 42 16.62 8.70 -21.99
C PRO A 42 15.92 8.33 -23.30
N THR A 43 15.25 7.19 -23.32
CA THR A 43 14.40 6.74 -24.44
C THR A 43 12.97 6.57 -23.96
N THR A 44 12.01 6.55 -24.89
CA THR A 44 10.62 6.19 -24.62
C THR A 44 10.44 4.79 -24.01
N GLU A 45 11.48 3.95 -24.06
CA GLU A 45 11.54 2.59 -23.50
C GLU A 45 12.11 2.55 -22.07
N GLY A 46 12.55 3.70 -21.52
CA GLY A 46 13.28 3.81 -20.26
C GLY A 46 12.60 3.18 -19.04
N ARG A 47 11.26 3.06 -19.02
CA ARG A 47 10.54 2.39 -17.91
C ARG A 47 10.88 0.91 -17.78
N ALA A 48 11.01 0.18 -18.90
CA ALA A 48 11.33 -1.24 -18.87
C ALA A 48 12.79 -1.46 -18.43
N ALA A 49 13.71 -0.65 -18.94
CA ALA A 49 15.12 -0.68 -18.53
C ALA A 49 15.30 -0.35 -17.05
N VAL A 50 14.58 0.67 -16.53
CA VAL A 50 14.58 1.00 -15.10
C VAL A 50 14.01 -0.15 -14.27
N ALA A 51 12.90 -0.76 -14.69
CA ALA A 51 12.29 -1.87 -13.98
C ALA A 51 13.22 -3.10 -13.91
N GLU A 52 13.83 -3.47 -15.03
CA GLU A 52 14.76 -4.61 -15.11
C GLU A 52 16.03 -4.36 -14.29
N ALA A 53 16.65 -3.19 -14.45
CA ALA A 53 17.86 -2.86 -13.69
C ALA A 53 17.59 -2.76 -12.18
N SER A 54 16.43 -2.23 -11.79
CA SER A 54 15.99 -2.21 -10.38
C SER A 54 15.82 -3.64 -9.85
N LYS A 55 15.12 -4.51 -10.59
CA LYS A 55 14.90 -5.90 -10.21
C LYS A 55 16.23 -6.64 -9.99
N ALA A 56 17.15 -6.56 -10.96
CA ALA A 56 18.45 -7.22 -10.88
C ALA A 56 19.33 -6.70 -9.73
N ALA A 57 19.20 -5.43 -9.37
CA ALA A 57 19.92 -4.84 -8.24
C ALA A 57 19.29 -5.25 -6.88
N PHE A 58 17.96 -5.34 -6.78
CA PHE A 58 17.28 -5.78 -5.56
C PHE A 58 17.63 -7.23 -5.17
N GLU A 59 17.87 -8.13 -6.14
CA GLU A 59 18.30 -9.51 -5.86
C GLU A 59 19.64 -9.59 -5.08
N LYS A 60 20.48 -8.55 -5.15
CA LYS A 60 21.77 -8.48 -4.46
C LYS A 60 21.68 -7.84 -3.06
N GLY A 61 20.49 -7.44 -2.62
CA GLY A 61 20.26 -6.80 -1.32
C GLY A 61 20.82 -5.37 -1.19
N HIS A 62 21.33 -4.79 -2.27
CA HIS A 62 21.79 -3.40 -2.33
C HIS A 62 21.62 -2.84 -3.74
N LEU A 63 21.32 -1.55 -3.85
CA LEU A 63 21.07 -0.84 -5.10
C LEU A 63 22.10 0.28 -5.26
N ALA A 64 22.96 0.16 -6.28
CA ALA A 64 23.87 1.23 -6.68
C ALA A 64 23.20 2.12 -7.72
N LEU A 65 23.15 3.43 -7.48
CA LEU A 65 22.61 4.43 -8.39
C LEU A 65 23.68 5.47 -8.71
N SER A 66 23.83 5.83 -9.98
CA SER A 66 24.47 7.10 -10.34
C SER A 66 23.38 8.12 -10.60
N VAL A 67 23.51 9.29 -9.99
CA VAL A 67 22.52 10.37 -10.10
C VAL A 67 23.18 11.70 -10.40
N ARG A 68 22.48 12.52 -11.18
CA ARG A 68 22.81 13.92 -11.40
C ARG A 68 21.96 14.81 -10.50
N ARG A 69 22.61 15.70 -9.76
CA ARG A 69 21.99 16.72 -8.92
C ARG A 69 22.56 18.09 -9.28
N GLY A 70 21.80 18.86 -10.08
CA GLY A 70 22.34 20.05 -10.73
C GLY A 70 23.46 19.64 -11.68
N ASP A 71 24.65 20.21 -11.51
CA ASP A 71 25.83 19.89 -12.32
C ASP A 71 26.71 18.76 -11.72
N ALA A 72 26.36 18.27 -10.53
CA ALA A 72 27.14 17.23 -9.85
C ALA A 72 26.62 15.82 -10.22
N GLU A 73 27.54 14.92 -10.56
CA GLU A 73 27.29 13.48 -10.62
C GLU A 73 27.67 12.83 -9.28
N LEU A 74 26.79 11.97 -8.75
CA LEU A 74 26.92 11.35 -7.45
C LEU A 74 26.64 9.84 -7.57
N ASP A 75 27.49 9.02 -6.98
CA ASP A 75 27.23 7.59 -6.82
C ASP A 75 26.66 7.32 -5.42
N LEU A 76 25.50 6.68 -5.37
CA LEU A 76 24.76 6.37 -4.15
C LEU A 76 24.64 4.84 -4.00
N ALA A 77 25.04 4.34 -2.84
CA ALA A 77 24.84 2.94 -2.45
C ALA A 77 23.68 2.84 -1.46
N ILE A 78 22.57 2.28 -1.91
CA ILE A 78 21.37 2.08 -1.09
C ILE A 78 21.40 0.65 -0.55
N ALA A 79 21.58 0.51 0.77
CA ALA A 79 21.45 -0.79 1.44
C ALA A 79 19.97 -1.20 1.49
N GLY A 80 19.65 -2.41 1.06
CA GLY A 80 18.31 -2.97 1.22
C GLY A 80 17.99 -3.24 2.69
N GLN A 81 16.73 -3.07 3.07
CA GLN A 81 16.22 -3.42 4.38
C GLN A 81 15.28 -4.62 4.26
N GLN A 82 15.46 -5.63 5.10
CA GLN A 82 14.53 -6.75 5.19
C GLN A 82 13.23 -6.27 5.84
N ILE A 83 12.13 -6.39 5.10
CA ILE A 83 10.77 -6.03 5.51
C ILE A 83 9.79 -7.14 5.15
N CYS A 84 8.59 -7.11 5.72
CA CYS A 84 7.51 -8.00 5.30
C CYS A 84 7.18 -7.77 3.82
N ALA A 85 7.06 -8.85 3.04
CA ALA A 85 6.73 -8.78 1.63
C ALA A 85 5.25 -8.42 1.44
N ALA A 86 4.98 -7.15 1.14
CA ALA A 86 3.68 -6.66 0.71
C ALA A 86 3.86 -5.60 -0.39
N ASN A 87 3.31 -5.86 -1.58
CA ASN A 87 3.47 -5.03 -2.76
C ASN A 87 2.14 -4.40 -3.15
N ALA A 88 1.90 -3.14 -2.78
CA ALA A 88 0.69 -2.42 -3.14
C ALA A 88 0.79 -1.77 -4.52
N VAL A 89 -0.19 -2.04 -5.39
CA VAL A 89 -0.25 -1.52 -6.75
C VAL A 89 -1.66 -1.06 -7.10
N ILE A 90 -1.77 0.12 -7.71
CA ILE A 90 -3.01 0.57 -8.33
C ILE A 90 -3.13 -0.01 -9.74
N ILE A 91 -4.23 -0.70 -10.01
CA ILE A 91 -4.55 -1.31 -11.30
C ILE A 91 -5.68 -0.56 -12.01
N ASN A 92 -5.51 -0.32 -13.32
CA ASN A 92 -6.51 0.35 -14.14
C ASN A 92 -7.71 -0.57 -14.41
N LYS A 93 -8.68 -0.57 -13.49
CA LYS A 93 -9.98 -1.25 -13.63
C LYS A 93 -11.10 -0.32 -13.20
N LYS A 94 -12.22 -0.40 -13.92
CA LYS A 94 -13.42 0.44 -13.71
C LYS A 94 -14.32 -0.05 -12.56
N ARG A 95 -14.10 -1.27 -12.05
CA ARG A 95 -14.84 -1.83 -10.91
C ARG A 95 -14.18 -1.37 -9.62
N THR A 96 -14.97 -0.89 -8.66
CA THR A 96 -14.51 -0.66 -7.27
C THR A 96 -14.12 -2.01 -6.66
N ASN A 97 -12.84 -2.18 -6.32
CA ASN A 97 -12.32 -3.39 -5.69
C ASN A 97 -10.93 -3.16 -5.06
N ALA A 98 -10.60 -3.95 -4.06
CA ALA A 98 -9.23 -4.22 -3.61
C ALA A 98 -9.09 -5.72 -3.30
N TYR A 99 -7.90 -6.29 -3.37
CA TYR A 99 -7.67 -7.68 -2.96
C TYR A 99 -6.19 -7.99 -2.82
N ALA A 100 -5.87 -8.90 -1.92
CA ALA A 100 -4.56 -9.50 -1.81
C ALA A 100 -4.45 -10.84 -2.59
N ASN A 101 -3.29 -11.08 -3.21
CA ASN A 101 -2.93 -12.35 -3.84
C ASN A 101 -1.44 -12.64 -3.61
N GLY A 102 -1.15 -13.67 -2.80
CA GLY A 102 0.18 -13.87 -2.24
C GLY A 102 0.60 -12.63 -1.48
N SER A 103 1.76 -12.06 -1.82
CA SER A 103 2.25 -10.80 -1.25
C SER A 103 1.79 -9.53 -1.99
N ASN A 104 0.96 -9.65 -3.03
CA ASN A 104 0.54 -8.49 -3.81
C ASN A 104 -0.80 -7.95 -3.34
N ILE A 105 -0.91 -6.64 -3.17
CA ILE A 105 -2.13 -5.91 -2.83
C ILE A 105 -2.54 -5.11 -4.06
N LEU A 106 -3.71 -5.39 -4.60
CA LEU A 106 -4.18 -4.83 -5.87
C LEU A 106 -5.37 -3.92 -5.60
N VAL A 107 -5.17 -2.61 -5.72
CA VAL A 107 -6.23 -1.61 -5.55
C VAL A 107 -6.68 -1.14 -6.92
N THR A 108 -7.97 -1.17 -7.20
CA THR A 108 -8.47 -0.65 -8.49
C THR A 108 -8.46 0.87 -8.51
N GLN A 109 -8.21 1.47 -9.68
CA GLN A 109 -8.31 2.92 -9.86
C GLN A 109 -9.70 3.45 -9.44
N ARG A 110 -10.77 2.70 -9.68
CA ARG A 110 -12.10 3.13 -9.23
C ARG A 110 -12.25 3.15 -7.70
N MET A 111 -11.57 2.25 -6.97
CA MET A 111 -11.54 2.27 -5.52
C MET A 111 -10.79 3.50 -5.00
N GLU A 112 -9.62 3.80 -5.55
CA GLU A 112 -8.86 5.01 -5.20
C GLU A 112 -9.70 6.28 -5.43
N GLN A 113 -10.37 6.40 -6.58
CA GLN A 113 -11.28 7.52 -6.86
C GLN A 113 -12.50 7.61 -5.92
N LEU A 114 -12.90 6.51 -5.28
CA LEU A 114 -14.01 6.48 -4.34
C LEU A 114 -13.62 7.02 -2.96
N LEU A 115 -12.33 6.90 -2.60
CA LEU A 115 -11.76 7.24 -1.31
C LEU A 115 -10.80 8.43 -1.48
N PRO A 116 -11.32 9.66 -1.50
CA PRO A 116 -10.55 10.85 -1.89
C PRO A 116 -9.50 11.29 -0.87
N SER A 117 -9.48 10.70 0.33
CA SER A 117 -8.46 10.96 1.35
C SER A 117 -7.42 9.85 1.39
N ASP A 118 -6.14 10.22 1.51
CA ASP A 118 -5.05 9.27 1.73
C ASP A 118 -5.29 8.41 2.99
N ASP A 119 -5.91 8.97 4.04
CA ASP A 119 -6.27 8.21 5.25
C ASP A 119 -7.33 7.12 4.96
N GLU A 120 -8.30 7.41 4.10
CA GLU A 120 -9.35 6.46 3.72
C GLU A 120 -8.79 5.36 2.82
N LEU A 121 -7.92 5.72 1.86
CA LEU A 121 -7.23 4.77 1.01
C LEU A 121 -6.25 3.89 1.80
N ALA A 122 -5.57 4.47 2.80
CA ALA A 122 -4.66 3.77 3.69
C ALA A 122 -5.35 2.63 4.44
N TYR A 123 -6.62 2.79 4.84
CA TYR A 123 -7.40 1.71 5.45
C TYR A 123 -7.54 0.50 4.52
N ILE A 124 -7.85 0.72 3.24
CA ILE A 124 -8.00 -0.40 2.29
C ILE A 124 -6.66 -1.10 2.06
N ILE A 125 -5.59 -0.33 1.88
CA ILE A 125 -4.26 -0.90 1.70
C ILE A 125 -3.83 -1.67 2.96
N SER A 126 -4.08 -1.14 4.16
CA SER A 126 -3.70 -1.78 5.42
C SER A 126 -4.55 -3.02 5.74
N HIS A 127 -5.83 -3.03 5.35
CA HIS A 127 -6.70 -4.20 5.43
C HIS A 127 -6.19 -5.35 4.56
N GLU A 128 -5.86 -5.06 3.30
CA GLU A 128 -5.28 -6.08 2.41
C GLU A 128 -3.89 -6.51 2.89
N ALA A 129 -3.07 -5.58 3.40
CA ALA A 129 -1.78 -5.92 4.01
C ALA A 129 -1.94 -6.81 5.23
N ALA A 130 -2.98 -6.60 6.05
CA ALA A 130 -3.28 -7.46 7.18
C ALA A 130 -3.59 -8.88 6.74
N HIS A 131 -4.33 -9.08 5.64
CA HIS A 131 -4.52 -10.41 5.07
C HIS A 131 -3.20 -11.08 4.66
N VAL A 132 -2.27 -10.33 4.08
CA VAL A 132 -0.93 -10.85 3.75
C VAL A 132 -0.17 -11.23 5.03
N PHE A 133 -0.10 -10.33 6.00
CA PHE A 133 0.70 -10.50 7.22
C PHE A 133 0.18 -11.59 8.14
N LEU A 134 -1.14 -11.81 8.17
CA LEU A 134 -1.78 -12.87 8.95
C LEU A 134 -1.84 -14.21 8.20
N GLY A 135 -1.31 -14.28 6.97
CA GLY A 135 -1.32 -15.51 6.17
C GLY A 135 -2.70 -15.88 5.63
N HIS A 136 -3.65 -14.95 5.61
CA HIS A 136 -5.01 -15.16 5.12
C HIS A 136 -5.07 -15.40 3.60
N THR A 137 -4.01 -15.05 2.87
CA THR A 137 -3.88 -15.25 1.42
C THR A 137 -3.32 -16.62 1.03
N SER A 138 -2.96 -17.48 2.00
CA SER A 138 -2.35 -18.79 1.73
C SER A 138 -3.36 -19.78 1.15
N THR A 139 -2.96 -20.46 0.06
CA THR A 139 -3.73 -21.58 -0.52
C THR A 139 -3.68 -22.84 0.33
N GLU A 140 -2.80 -22.92 1.34
CA GLU A 140 -2.74 -24.06 2.26
C GLU A 140 -4.01 -24.18 3.13
N ASN A 141 -4.83 -23.11 3.16
CA ASN A 141 -6.06 -23.00 3.94
C ASN A 141 -7.33 -23.10 3.07
N GLU A 142 -7.31 -23.75 1.89
CA GLU A 142 -8.48 -23.82 0.99
C GLU A 142 -9.78 -24.32 1.68
N ALA A 143 -9.67 -25.25 2.63
CA ALA A 143 -10.81 -25.74 3.40
C ALA A 143 -11.38 -24.66 4.35
N ASP A 144 -10.50 -23.87 4.96
CA ASP A 144 -10.85 -22.76 5.86
C ASP A 144 -11.44 -21.57 5.09
N LEU A 145 -10.92 -21.29 3.90
CA LEU A 145 -11.48 -20.29 2.99
C LEU A 145 -12.92 -20.63 2.57
N ARG A 146 -13.32 -21.91 2.58
CA ARG A 146 -14.69 -22.36 2.32
C ARG A 146 -15.59 -22.28 3.57
N ASN A 147 -15.02 -22.20 4.77
CA ASN A 147 -15.78 -22.09 6.02
C ASN A 147 -16.18 -20.63 6.32
N SER A 148 -17.49 -20.37 6.35
CA SER A 148 -18.01 -19.03 6.63
C SER A 148 -17.61 -18.46 8.00
N ALA A 149 -17.47 -19.29 9.04
CA ALA A 149 -17.08 -18.82 10.37
C ALA A 149 -15.61 -18.39 10.39
N THR A 150 -14.73 -19.17 9.76
CA THR A 150 -13.30 -18.85 9.64
C THR A 150 -13.09 -17.55 8.87
N ARG A 151 -13.77 -17.38 7.73
CA ARG A 151 -13.75 -16.11 6.96
C ARG A 151 -14.11 -14.90 7.83
N LYS A 152 -15.14 -15.02 8.67
CA LYS A 152 -15.56 -13.92 9.55
C LYS A 152 -14.49 -13.53 10.56
N ILE A 153 -13.75 -14.51 11.08
CA ILE A 153 -12.63 -14.28 11.99
C ILE A 153 -11.49 -13.58 11.24
N MET A 154 -11.14 -14.09 10.05
CA MET A 154 -10.08 -13.51 9.21
C MET A 154 -10.33 -12.03 8.88
N GLU A 155 -11.56 -11.69 8.48
CA GLU A 155 -11.96 -10.30 8.20
C GLU A 155 -11.90 -9.40 9.44
N ARG A 156 -12.35 -9.91 10.59
CA ARG A 156 -12.29 -9.17 11.85
C ARG A 156 -10.85 -8.91 12.28
N ASP A 157 -9.99 -9.90 12.15
CA ASP A 157 -8.58 -9.81 12.52
C ASP A 157 -7.84 -8.88 11.54
N ALA A 158 -8.21 -8.91 10.25
CA ALA A 158 -7.72 -7.96 9.25
C ALA A 158 -8.11 -6.51 9.60
N ASP A 159 -9.37 -6.25 9.93
CA ASP A 159 -9.82 -4.91 10.37
C ASP A 159 -9.08 -4.44 11.63
N ALA A 160 -8.91 -5.30 12.63
CA ALA A 160 -8.20 -4.95 13.87
C ALA A 160 -6.73 -4.59 13.60
N LEU A 161 -6.04 -5.39 12.79
CA LEU A 161 -4.64 -5.13 12.44
C LEU A 161 -4.51 -3.91 11.52
N ALA A 162 -5.41 -3.72 10.57
CA ALA A 162 -5.44 -2.59 9.64
C ALA A 162 -5.40 -1.24 10.37
N VAL A 163 -6.26 -1.08 11.38
CA VAL A 163 -6.34 0.17 12.17
C VAL A 163 -5.04 0.44 12.93
N ARG A 164 -4.39 -0.59 13.47
CA ARG A 164 -3.07 -0.48 14.12
C ARG A 164 -1.97 -0.11 13.12
N LEU A 165 -1.99 -0.71 11.94
CA LEU A 165 -1.05 -0.40 10.86
C LEU A 165 -1.20 1.04 10.37
N MET A 166 -2.44 1.54 10.22
CA MET A 166 -2.71 2.94 9.86
C MET A 166 -2.05 3.89 10.85
N LEU A 167 -2.31 3.70 12.16
CA LEU A 167 -1.75 4.56 13.20
C LEU A 167 -0.22 4.53 13.18
N LYS A 168 0.39 3.35 13.07
CA LYS A 168 1.85 3.19 12.99
C LYS A 168 2.46 3.83 11.74
N ALA A 169 1.71 3.90 10.65
CA ALA A 169 2.11 4.53 9.41
C ALA A 169 1.79 6.04 9.35
N GLY A 170 1.24 6.62 10.43
CA GLY A 170 0.92 8.04 10.52
C GLY A 170 -0.42 8.46 9.91
N TYR A 171 -1.28 7.49 9.55
CA TYR A 171 -2.63 7.75 9.05
C TYR A 171 -3.65 7.77 10.18
N ALA A 172 -4.74 8.52 10.01
CA ALA A 172 -5.81 8.63 10.99
C ALA A 172 -6.63 7.32 11.08
N PRO A 173 -6.55 6.54 12.18
CA PRO A 173 -7.29 5.29 12.31
C PRO A 173 -8.81 5.46 12.22
N GLU A 174 -9.33 6.65 12.54
CA GLU A 174 -10.75 7.00 12.45
C GLU A 174 -11.27 7.00 10.99
N ALA A 175 -10.37 7.19 10.01
CA ALA A 175 -10.72 7.16 8.60
C ALA A 175 -11.18 5.76 8.14
N ALA A 176 -10.84 4.69 8.85
CA ALA A 176 -11.31 3.34 8.56
C ALA A 176 -12.84 3.25 8.54
N ALA A 177 -13.50 3.83 9.55
CA ALA A 177 -14.95 3.87 9.62
C ALA A 177 -15.57 4.72 8.49
N THR A 178 -14.92 5.83 8.14
CA THR A 178 -15.40 6.72 7.08
C THR A 178 -15.26 6.05 5.70
N ALA A 179 -14.13 5.39 5.44
CA ALA A 179 -13.91 4.60 4.23
C ALA A 179 -14.96 3.50 4.08
N GLN A 180 -15.21 2.73 5.15
CA GLN A 180 -16.24 1.69 5.17
C GLN A 180 -17.64 2.25 4.85
N GLN A 181 -18.01 3.41 5.39
CA GLN A 181 -19.29 4.06 5.08
C GLN A 181 -19.39 4.54 3.63
N ARG A 182 -18.30 5.06 3.04
CA ARG A 182 -18.29 5.46 1.62
C ARG A 182 -18.47 4.27 0.70
N ILE A 183 -17.77 3.18 1.01
CA ILE A 183 -17.86 1.92 0.29
C ILE A 183 -19.30 1.40 0.33
N GLU A 184 -19.92 1.36 1.51
CA GLU A 184 -21.33 0.97 1.67
C GLU A 184 -22.29 1.81 0.83
N LYS A 185 -22.13 3.14 0.84
CA LYS A 185 -22.99 4.05 0.06
C LYS A 185 -22.81 3.90 -1.45
N SER A 186 -21.63 3.48 -1.90
CA SER A 186 -21.35 3.26 -3.32
C SER A 186 -22.01 1.99 -3.89
N ASP A 187 -22.52 1.12 -3.01
CA ASP A 187 -23.00 -0.24 -3.33
C ASP A 187 -24.52 -0.35 -3.59
N THR A 188 -25.31 0.74 -3.49
CA THR A 188 -26.79 0.66 -3.41
C THR A 188 -27.58 0.68 -4.73
N GLY A 189 -26.97 0.48 -5.90
CA GLY A 189 -27.64 0.34 -7.21
C GLY A 189 -27.97 -1.12 -7.62
N PRO A 190 -28.94 -1.36 -8.54
CA PRO A 190 -29.31 -2.71 -8.98
C PRO A 190 -28.20 -3.48 -9.72
N ILE A 191 -27.15 -2.79 -10.18
CA ILE A 191 -25.96 -3.37 -10.83
C ILE A 191 -24.79 -3.53 -9.83
N THR A 192 -24.83 -2.82 -8.70
CA THR A 192 -23.71 -2.75 -7.74
C THR A 192 -23.78 -3.81 -6.65
N ARG A 193 -24.89 -4.53 -6.44
CA ARG A 193 -24.97 -5.63 -5.45
C ARG A 193 -23.91 -6.74 -5.61
N PHE A 194 -23.25 -6.81 -6.77
CA PHE A 194 -22.10 -7.69 -7.03
C PHE A 194 -20.77 -7.16 -6.49
N VAL A 195 -20.66 -5.86 -6.22
CA VAL A 195 -19.44 -5.16 -5.81
C VAL A 195 -19.05 -5.56 -4.40
N PHE A 196 -19.95 -5.54 -3.41
CA PHE A 196 -19.64 -6.02 -2.05
C PHE A 196 -19.31 -7.51 -1.94
N ARG A 197 -19.83 -8.35 -2.85
CA ARG A 197 -19.52 -9.80 -2.84
C ARG A 197 -18.08 -10.06 -3.28
N ASP A 198 -17.51 -9.16 -4.07
CA ASP A 198 -16.22 -9.33 -4.73
C ASP A 198 -15.17 -8.30 -4.26
N LEU A 199 -15.53 -7.34 -3.38
CA LEU A 199 -14.75 -6.13 -3.02
C LEU A 199 -13.41 -6.41 -2.31
N LEU A 200 -13.27 -7.62 -1.76
CA LEU A 200 -12.07 -8.10 -1.06
C LEU A 200 -11.53 -9.40 -1.69
N GLY A 201 -12.05 -9.79 -2.85
CA GLY A 201 -11.63 -11.01 -3.57
C GLY A 201 -11.88 -12.34 -2.85
N MET A 202 -12.19 -12.34 -1.56
CA MET A 202 -12.35 -13.56 -0.78
C MET A 202 -13.60 -13.59 0.11
N HIS A 203 -14.05 -12.51 0.77
CA HIS A 203 -15.07 -12.65 1.82
C HIS A 203 -16.15 -11.54 1.75
N GLY A 204 -17.42 -11.95 1.84
CA GLY A 204 -18.56 -11.03 2.04
C GLY A 204 -18.59 -10.48 3.48
N PRO A 205 -19.47 -9.53 3.80
CA PRO A 205 -19.44 -8.82 5.07
C PRO A 205 -19.54 -9.78 6.26
N TYR A 206 -18.53 -9.79 7.14
CA TYR A 206 -18.52 -10.64 8.32
C TYR A 206 -19.44 -10.14 9.44
N LEU A 207 -19.61 -8.81 9.48
CA LEU A 207 -20.58 -8.08 10.29
C LEU A 207 -21.50 -7.29 9.35
N PRO A 208 -22.76 -7.04 9.76
CA PRO A 208 -23.58 -6.01 9.15
C PRO A 208 -22.82 -4.67 9.05
N PRO A 209 -22.97 -3.87 7.99
CA PRO A 209 -22.13 -2.69 7.75
C PRO A 209 -22.08 -1.70 8.93
N LYS A 210 -23.21 -1.48 9.61
CA LYS A 210 -23.29 -0.64 10.81
C LYS A 210 -22.47 -1.20 11.97
N GLU A 211 -22.50 -2.51 12.17
CA GLU A 211 -21.72 -3.19 13.22
C GLU A 211 -20.23 -3.17 12.90
N ARG A 212 -19.84 -3.40 11.63
CA ARG A 212 -18.45 -3.25 11.19
C ARG A 212 -17.94 -1.83 11.41
N THR A 213 -18.75 -0.82 11.05
CA THR A 213 -18.41 0.59 11.27
C THR A 213 -18.20 0.88 12.76
N ALA A 214 -19.10 0.40 13.63
CA ALA A 214 -18.96 0.56 15.07
C ALA A 214 -17.70 -0.14 15.61
N PHE A 215 -17.38 -1.34 15.09
CA PHE A 215 -16.16 -2.06 15.43
C PHE A 215 -14.90 -1.26 15.05
N LEU A 216 -14.84 -0.69 13.83
CA LEU A 216 -13.71 0.14 13.39
C LEU A 216 -13.54 1.40 14.25
N ILE A 217 -14.65 2.04 14.65
CA ILE A 217 -14.62 3.18 15.58
C ILE A 217 -14.02 2.76 16.94
N ALA A 218 -14.46 1.62 17.47
CA ALA A 218 -13.95 1.11 18.73
C ALA A 218 -12.45 0.76 18.65
N GLN A 219 -12.02 0.10 17.57
CA GLN A 219 -10.60 -0.19 17.34
C GLN A 219 -9.77 1.09 17.22
N ALA A 220 -10.27 2.12 16.53
CA ALA A 220 -9.55 3.40 16.41
C ALA A 220 -9.34 4.06 17.78
N ALA A 221 -10.37 4.06 18.64
CA ALA A 221 -10.26 4.58 20.00
C ALA A 221 -9.28 3.78 20.86
N GLU A 222 -9.32 2.44 20.75
CA GLU A 222 -8.42 1.53 21.48
C GLU A 222 -6.95 1.80 21.14
N VAL A 223 -6.60 1.84 19.85
CA VAL A 223 -5.20 2.03 19.43
C VAL A 223 -4.64 3.41 19.77
N ARG A 224 -5.51 4.44 19.82
CA ARG A 224 -5.13 5.78 20.30
C ARG A 224 -4.78 5.76 21.78
N ALA A 225 -5.64 5.13 22.59
CA ALA A 225 -5.40 5.01 24.03
C ALA A 225 -4.12 4.21 24.33
N GLU A 226 -3.84 3.14 23.58
CA GLU A 226 -2.59 2.39 23.67
C GLU A 226 -1.37 3.28 23.38
N LEU A 227 -1.42 4.11 22.33
CA LEU A 227 -0.35 5.03 21.97
C LEU A 227 -0.13 6.09 23.07
N GLU A 228 -1.19 6.71 23.59
CA GLU A 228 -1.12 7.71 24.66
C GLU A 228 -0.52 7.12 25.95
N ALA A 229 -0.93 5.90 26.31
CA ALA A 229 -0.37 5.18 27.45
C ALA A 229 1.13 4.90 27.27
N SER A 230 1.55 4.53 26.05
CA SER A 230 2.96 4.25 25.75
C SER A 230 3.86 5.49 25.82
N ILE A 231 3.35 6.67 25.45
CA ILE A 231 4.05 7.95 25.56
C ILE A 231 4.19 8.37 27.02
N THR A 232 3.15 8.17 27.83
CA THR A 232 3.14 8.57 29.25
C THR A 232 4.05 7.69 30.11
N ALA A 233 4.39 6.49 29.64
CA ALA A 233 5.24 5.54 30.34
C ALA A 233 6.75 5.72 30.07
N GLN A 234 7.15 6.63 29.18
CA GLN A 234 8.55 6.97 28.86
C GLN A 234 9.01 8.23 29.60
#